data_AF-A0A9J7AF22-F1
#
_entry.id   AF-A0A9J7AF22-F1
#
_cell.length_a   1.000
_cell.length_b   1.000
_cell.length_c   1.000
_cell.angle_alpha   90.00
_cell.angle_beta   90.00
_cell.angle_gamma   90.00
#
_symmetry.space_group_name_H-M   'P 1'
#
loop_
_entity.id
_entity.type
_entity.pdbx_description
1 polymer ?
#
loop_
_entity_poly.entity_id
_entity_poly.type
_entity_poly.pdbx_seq_one_letter_code
_entity_poly.pdbx_strand_id
1 'polypeptide(L)'
;MFDSDDILPVLSLIIAALAVFVGPFISSYIASKQLSATNAIAKKNIIAPIRQNWINELRIILSSLTTTCAYFWTEEDEDKRESYHLEVRALIGKLELYINANEEDHQELLKRVTRMESSMFGEDTPDHISGFWVAHRRTVEQSQKILKLEWERVKHEI
;
A
#
# COMPACT_ATOMS: atom_id res chain seq x y z
N MET A 1 -44.90 -56.61 24.02
CA MET A 1 -44.36 -55.84 25.15
C MET A 1 -42.89 -55.73 24.88
N PHE A 2 -42.42 -54.59 24.37
CA PHE A 2 -40.99 -54.40 24.12
C PHE A 2 -40.31 -54.39 25.49
N ASP A 3 -39.34 -55.29 25.70
CA ASP A 3 -38.58 -55.33 26.94
C ASP A 3 -37.71 -54.09 27.02
N SER A 4 -37.49 -53.60 28.24
CA SER A 4 -36.71 -52.38 28.47
C SER A 4 -35.26 -52.51 27.96
N ASP A 5 -34.79 -53.76 27.80
CA ASP A 5 -33.47 -54.12 27.30
C ASP A 5 -33.29 -53.89 25.78
N ASP A 6 -34.36 -53.90 24.98
CA ASP A 6 -34.29 -53.68 23.52
C ASP A 6 -34.30 -52.18 23.14
N ILE A 7 -34.78 -51.32 24.03
CA ILE A 7 -34.89 -49.88 23.79
C ILE A 7 -33.51 -49.19 23.90
N LEU A 8 -32.67 -49.65 24.82
CA LEU A 8 -31.34 -49.10 25.07
C LEU A 8 -30.41 -49.15 23.84
N PRO A 9 -30.25 -50.29 23.12
CA PRO A 9 -29.39 -50.36 21.94
C PRO A 9 -29.91 -49.51 20.78
N VAL A 10 -31.24 -49.45 20.57
CA VAL A 10 -31.85 -48.62 19.52
C VAL A 10 -31.62 -47.13 19.81
N LEU A 11 -31.83 -46.71 21.06
CA LEU A 11 -31.58 -45.33 21.48
C LEU A 11 -30.10 -44.96 21.32
N SER A 12 -29.20 -45.87 21.69
CA SER A 12 -27.75 -45.69 21.55
C SER A 12 -27.33 -45.54 20.09
N LEU A 13 -27.93 -46.32 19.18
CA LEU A 13 -27.69 -46.21 17.74
C LEU A 13 -28.15 -44.85 17.19
N ILE A 14 -29.31 -44.36 17.62
CA ILE A 14 -29.84 -43.05 17.22
C ILE A 14 -28.93 -41.92 17.70
N ILE A 15 -28.48 -41.98 18.96
CA ILE A 15 -27.55 -40.99 19.52
C ILE A 15 -26.22 -41.01 18.76
N ALA A 16 -25.68 -42.19 18.47
CA ALA A 16 -24.45 -42.35 17.70
C ALA A 16 -24.58 -41.79 16.28
N ALA A 17 -25.69 -42.10 15.59
CA ALA A 17 -25.97 -41.56 14.26
C ALA A 17 -26.07 -40.02 14.27
N LEU A 18 -26.80 -39.46 15.24
CA LEU A 18 -26.89 -38.00 15.40
C LEU A 18 -25.53 -37.36 15.65
N ALA A 19 -24.69 -37.95 16.50
CA ALA A 19 -23.36 -37.43 16.78
C ALA A 19 -22.46 -37.36 15.53
N VAL A 20 -22.54 -38.36 14.64
CA VAL A 20 -21.77 -38.42 13.39
C VAL A 20 -22.18 -37.32 12.39
N PHE A 21 -23.42 -36.83 12.42
CA PHE A 21 -23.86 -35.75 11.54
C PHE A 21 -23.74 -34.36 12.17
N VAL A 22 -24.11 -34.24 13.46
CA VAL A 22 -24.13 -32.96 14.17
C VAL A 22 -22.70 -32.47 14.47
N GLY A 23 -21.80 -33.38 14.84
CA GLY A 23 -20.40 -33.05 15.14
C GLY A 23 -19.69 -32.35 13.96
N PRO A 24 -19.63 -32.97 12.77
CA PRO A 24 -19.04 -32.35 11.59
C PRO A 24 -19.73 -31.06 11.16
N PHE A 25 -21.06 -30.97 11.27
CA PHE A 25 -21.79 -29.76 10.90
C PHE A 25 -21.44 -28.56 11.78
N ILE A 26 -21.46 -28.75 13.11
CA ILE A 26 -21.04 -27.71 14.07
C ILE A 26 -19.56 -27.38 13.89
N SER A 27 -18.71 -28.38 13.69
CA SER A 27 -17.27 -28.19 13.47
C SER A 27 -16.99 -27.35 12.22
N SER A 28 -17.67 -27.63 11.10
CA SER A 28 -17.55 -26.85 9.86
C SER A 28 -18.01 -25.40 10.03
N TYR A 29 -19.12 -25.19 10.77
CA TYR A 29 -19.61 -23.85 11.07
C TYR A 29 -18.62 -23.03 11.91
N ILE A 30 -18.07 -23.63 12.97
CA ILE A 30 -17.06 -22.98 13.82
C ILE A 30 -15.79 -22.71 13.03
N ALA A 31 -15.30 -23.67 12.23
CA ALA A 31 -14.12 -23.51 11.39
C ALA A 31 -14.28 -22.33 10.41
N SER A 32 -15.45 -22.21 9.78
CA SER A 32 -15.76 -21.11 8.85
C SER A 32 -15.73 -19.74 9.54
N LYS A 33 -16.27 -19.65 10.77
CA LYS A 33 -16.19 -18.43 11.58
C LYS A 33 -14.76 -18.12 12.03
N GLN A 34 -14.00 -19.13 12.43
CA GLN A 34 -12.63 -18.98 12.86
C GLN A 34 -11.74 -18.50 11.71
N LEU A 35 -11.89 -19.05 10.49
CA LEU A 35 -11.18 -18.57 9.30
C LEU A 35 -11.48 -17.10 9.01
N SER A 36 -12.74 -16.70 9.12
CA SER A 36 -13.15 -15.31 8.91
C SER A 36 -12.54 -14.37 9.96
N ALA A 37 -12.55 -14.78 11.23
CA ALA A 37 -11.95 -14.04 12.33
C ALA A 37 -10.41 -13.96 12.19
N THR A 38 -9.74 -15.06 11.86
CA THR A 38 -8.29 -15.09 11.61
C THR A 38 -7.90 -14.19 10.44
N ASN A 39 -8.68 -14.19 9.36
CA ASN A 39 -8.45 -13.28 8.23
C ASN A 39 -8.62 -11.80 8.63
N ALA A 40 -9.63 -11.47 9.43
CA ALA A 40 -9.81 -10.11 9.95
C ALA A 40 -8.63 -9.68 10.84
N ILE A 41 -8.20 -10.57 11.73
CA ILE A 41 -7.03 -10.34 12.60
C ILE A 41 -5.75 -10.17 11.76
N ALA A 42 -5.53 -11.00 10.75
CA ALA A 42 -4.37 -10.91 9.87
C ALA A 42 -4.34 -9.60 9.07
N LYS A 43 -5.50 -9.18 8.51
CA LYS A 43 -5.63 -7.89 7.83
C LYS A 43 -5.24 -6.72 8.74
N LYS A 44 -5.77 -6.71 9.95
CA LYS A 44 -5.54 -5.64 10.92
C LYS A 44 -4.12 -5.63 11.50
N ASN A 45 -3.59 -6.78 11.87
CA ASN A 45 -2.34 -6.88 12.63
C ASN A 45 -1.10 -7.02 11.75
N ILE A 46 -1.24 -7.45 10.49
CA ILE A 46 -0.12 -7.71 9.60
C ILE A 46 -0.18 -6.78 8.38
N ILE A 47 -1.29 -6.81 7.63
CA ILE A 47 -1.38 -6.10 6.35
C ILE A 47 -1.42 -4.58 6.55
N ALA A 48 -2.27 -4.08 7.45
CA ALA A 48 -2.39 -2.65 7.69
C ALA A 48 -1.07 -1.99 8.14
N PRO A 49 -0.29 -2.56 9.09
CA PRO A 49 1.04 -2.03 9.44
C PRO A 49 2.03 -2.03 8.27
N ILE A 50 2.06 -3.08 7.45
CA ILE A 50 2.93 -3.17 6.27
C ILE A 50 2.58 -2.05 5.28
N ARG A 51 1.29 -1.85 4.99
CA ARG A 51 0.87 -0.78 4.08
C ARG A 51 1.13 0.60 4.67
N GLN A 52 0.89 0.80 5.95
CA GLN A 52 1.21 2.06 6.62
C GLN A 52 2.71 2.36 6.57
N ASN A 53 3.57 1.34 6.72
CA ASN A 53 5.01 1.49 6.57
C ASN A 53 5.38 1.88 5.13
N TRP A 54 4.81 1.19 4.14
CA TRP A 54 5.01 1.53 2.73
C TRP A 54 4.58 2.99 2.41
N ILE A 55 3.44 3.45 2.94
CA ILE A 55 3.00 4.86 2.79
C ILE A 55 4.02 5.84 3.39
N ASN A 56 4.57 5.51 4.57
CA ASN A 56 5.55 6.36 5.24
C ASN A 56 6.87 6.44 4.45
N GLU A 57 7.36 5.31 3.95
CA GLU A 57 8.55 5.26 3.09
C GLU A 57 8.33 6.03 1.79
N LEU A 58 7.17 5.86 1.15
CA LEU A 58 6.81 6.64 -0.04
C LEU A 58 6.81 8.14 0.24
N ARG A 59 6.29 8.57 1.40
CA ARG A 59 6.31 9.97 1.82
C ARG A 59 7.74 10.49 1.97
N ILE A 60 8.63 9.70 2.56
CA ILE A 60 10.05 10.06 2.71
C ILE A 60 10.69 10.24 1.34
N ILE A 61 10.55 9.24 0.45
CA ILE A 61 11.09 9.29 -0.93
C ILE A 61 10.62 10.56 -1.64
N LEU A 62 9.32 10.86 -1.62
CA LEU A 62 8.75 12.02 -2.30
C LEU A 62 9.21 13.34 -1.69
N SER A 63 9.34 13.42 -0.37
CA SER A 63 9.86 14.60 0.31
C SER A 63 11.33 14.85 -0.03
N SER A 64 12.17 13.82 0.04
CA SER A 64 13.58 13.91 -0.36
C SER A 64 13.69 14.30 -1.82
N LEU A 65 12.93 13.66 -2.71
CA LEU A 65 12.99 13.95 -4.14
C LEU A 65 12.63 15.42 -4.43
N THR A 66 11.50 15.89 -3.93
CA THR A 66 11.05 17.27 -4.17
C THR A 66 11.96 18.32 -3.53
N THR A 67 12.58 18.02 -2.39
CA THR A 67 13.55 18.89 -1.74
C THR A 67 14.90 18.89 -2.48
N THR A 68 15.46 17.74 -2.82
CA THR A 68 16.75 17.63 -3.51
C THR A 68 16.68 18.25 -4.91
N CYS A 69 15.56 18.10 -5.64
CA CYS A 69 15.34 18.81 -6.90
C CYS A 69 15.32 20.34 -6.70
N ALA A 70 14.71 20.83 -5.62
CA ALA A 70 14.69 22.25 -5.31
C ALA A 70 16.09 22.78 -4.93
N TYR A 71 16.88 22.01 -4.17
CA TYR A 71 18.27 22.36 -3.86
C TYR A 71 19.13 22.41 -5.11
N PHE A 72 19.03 21.40 -5.98
CA PHE A 72 19.72 21.40 -7.27
C PHE A 72 19.43 22.67 -8.08
N TRP A 73 18.16 23.11 -8.11
CA TRP A 73 17.74 24.30 -8.87
C TRP A 73 18.37 25.59 -8.34
N THR A 74 18.56 25.70 -7.03
CA THR A 74 19.11 26.90 -6.38
C THR A 74 20.63 26.88 -6.17
N GLU A 75 21.26 25.72 -6.39
CA GLU A 75 22.69 25.54 -6.15
C GLU A 75 23.50 26.09 -7.33
N GLU A 76 24.54 26.87 -7.01
CA GLU A 76 25.44 27.47 -8.01
C GLU A 76 26.73 26.65 -8.16
N ASP A 77 27.09 25.87 -7.14
CA ASP A 77 28.27 25.01 -7.11
C ASP A 77 28.06 23.74 -7.96
N GLU A 78 28.82 23.61 -9.05
CA GLU A 78 28.68 22.50 -10.01
C GLU A 78 28.93 21.11 -9.39
N ASP A 79 29.90 20.98 -8.48
CA ASP A 79 30.21 19.70 -7.82
C ASP A 79 29.04 19.25 -6.93
N LYS A 80 28.40 20.20 -6.23
CA LYS A 80 27.21 19.92 -5.43
C LYS A 80 26.00 19.62 -6.29
N ARG A 81 25.81 20.33 -7.41
CA ARG A 81 24.74 20.03 -8.38
C ARG A 81 24.87 18.62 -8.92
N GLU A 82 26.08 18.18 -9.26
CA GLU A 82 26.30 16.79 -9.70
C GLU A 82 25.89 15.78 -8.60
N SER A 83 26.27 16.03 -7.35
CA SER A 83 25.86 15.20 -6.21
C SER A 83 24.33 15.14 -6.07
N TYR A 84 23.63 16.28 -6.14
CA TYR A 84 22.17 16.31 -6.07
C TYR A 84 21.51 15.61 -7.25
N HIS A 85 22.08 15.72 -8.45
CA HIS A 85 21.57 14.99 -9.61
C HIS A 85 21.66 13.48 -9.41
N LEU A 86 22.80 12.95 -8.96
CA LEU A 86 22.96 11.53 -8.67
C LEU A 86 21.96 11.05 -7.60
N GLU A 87 21.74 11.85 -6.58
CA GLU A 87 20.75 11.57 -5.53
C GLU A 87 19.32 11.54 -6.10
N VAL A 88 18.95 12.52 -6.93
CA VAL A 88 17.64 12.55 -7.62
C VAL A 88 17.46 11.29 -8.46
N ARG A 89 18.46 10.88 -9.25
CA ARG A 89 18.39 9.63 -10.04
C ARG A 89 18.15 8.42 -9.15
N ALA A 90 18.84 8.33 -8.01
CA ALA A 90 18.65 7.24 -7.07
C ALA A 90 17.24 7.24 -6.44
N LEU A 91 16.72 8.42 -6.11
CA LEU A 91 15.36 8.57 -5.55
C LEU A 91 14.28 8.24 -6.58
N ILE A 92 14.46 8.60 -7.86
CA ILE A 92 13.56 8.20 -8.95
C ILE A 92 13.54 6.69 -9.11
N GLY A 93 14.72 6.04 -9.17
CA GLY A 93 14.78 4.58 -9.26
C GLY A 93 14.13 3.87 -8.07
N LYS A 94 14.25 4.43 -6.86
CA LYS A 94 13.51 3.94 -5.68
C LYS A 94 12.00 4.13 -5.86
N LEU A 95 11.56 5.30 -6.31
CA LEU A 95 10.15 5.59 -6.54
C LEU A 95 9.52 4.62 -7.55
N GLU A 96 10.20 4.32 -8.65
CA GLU A 96 9.75 3.36 -9.67
C GLU A 96 9.47 1.97 -9.09
N LEU A 97 10.27 1.53 -8.11
CA LEU A 97 10.06 0.25 -7.41
C LEU A 97 8.95 0.30 -6.36
N TYR A 98 8.65 1.48 -5.83
CA TYR A 98 7.66 1.67 -4.77
C TYR A 98 6.23 1.82 -5.28
N ILE A 99 6.06 2.34 -6.48
CA ILE A 99 4.74 2.61 -7.04
C ILE A 99 4.08 1.36 -7.63
N ASN A 100 2.76 1.41 -7.78
CA ASN A 100 2.01 0.38 -8.51
C ASN A 100 1.95 0.71 -10.00
N ALA A 101 2.60 -0.10 -10.84
CA ALA A 101 2.63 0.13 -12.27
C ALA A 101 1.26 0.01 -12.97
N ASN A 102 0.28 -0.63 -12.33
CA ASN A 102 -1.06 -0.81 -12.90
C ASN A 102 -2.04 0.32 -12.54
N GLU A 103 -1.62 1.29 -11.73
CA GLU A 103 -2.47 2.41 -11.31
C GLU A 103 -2.14 3.69 -12.09
N GLU A 104 -3.14 4.27 -12.75
CA GLU A 104 -2.99 5.47 -13.58
C GLU A 104 -2.39 6.65 -12.80
N ASP A 105 -2.84 6.86 -11.56
CA ASP A 105 -2.34 7.94 -10.71
C ASP A 105 -0.84 7.79 -10.40
N HIS A 106 -0.36 6.56 -10.22
CA HIS A 106 1.04 6.26 -9.98
C HIS A 106 1.89 6.47 -11.24
N GLN A 107 1.36 6.08 -12.40
CA GLN A 107 2.01 6.35 -13.69
C GLN A 107 2.10 7.85 -13.97
N GLU A 108 1.05 8.60 -13.65
CA GLU A 108 1.04 10.06 -13.76
C GLU A 108 2.04 10.71 -12.81
N LEU A 109 2.23 10.17 -11.60
CA LEU A 109 3.27 10.63 -10.68
C LEU A 109 4.66 10.50 -11.29
N LEU A 110 5.01 9.34 -11.87
CA LEU A 110 6.30 9.17 -12.53
C LEU A 110 6.51 10.17 -13.66
N LYS A 111 5.50 10.34 -14.53
CA LYS A 111 5.59 11.32 -15.63
C LYS A 111 5.89 12.73 -15.11
N ARG A 112 5.25 13.13 -14.01
CA ARG A 112 5.47 14.44 -13.38
C ARG A 112 6.86 14.55 -12.77
N VAL A 113 7.34 13.50 -12.11
CA VAL A 113 8.70 13.41 -11.57
C VAL A 113 9.75 13.50 -12.66
N THR A 114 9.64 12.72 -13.74
CA THR A 114 10.58 12.79 -14.88
C THR A 114 10.56 14.15 -15.55
N ARG A 115 9.38 14.80 -15.62
CA ARG A 115 9.26 16.17 -16.12
C ARG A 115 9.97 17.16 -15.19
N MET A 116 9.77 17.05 -13.89
CA MET A 116 10.45 17.88 -12.89
C MET A 116 11.97 17.72 -13.00
N GLU A 117 12.46 16.49 -13.10
CA GLU A 117 13.87 16.17 -13.33
C GLU A 117 14.41 16.82 -14.61
N SER A 118 13.71 16.63 -15.74
CA SER A 118 14.14 17.20 -17.01
C SER A 118 14.18 18.73 -16.97
N SER A 119 13.26 19.35 -16.23
CA SER A 119 13.21 20.80 -16.04
C SER A 119 14.32 21.34 -15.13
N MET A 120 15.05 20.49 -14.40
CA MET A 120 16.18 20.93 -13.55
C MET A 120 17.34 21.51 -14.38
N PHE A 121 17.52 21.04 -15.62
CA PHE A 121 18.68 21.39 -16.46
C PHE A 121 18.41 22.49 -17.49
N GLY A 122 17.21 23.05 -17.52
CA GLY A 122 16.86 24.07 -18.50
C GLY A 122 17.48 25.43 -18.17
N GLU A 123 17.81 26.21 -19.20
CA GLU A 123 18.34 27.58 -19.03
C GLU A 123 17.27 28.51 -18.44
N ASP A 124 17.73 29.44 -17.60
CA ASP A 124 16.92 30.40 -16.84
C ASP A 124 16.35 31.51 -17.75
N THR A 125 15.46 31.13 -18.68
CA THR A 125 14.62 32.11 -19.37
C THR A 125 13.42 32.46 -18.48
N PRO A 126 12.84 33.67 -18.58
CA PRO A 126 11.65 34.06 -17.82
C PRO A 126 10.47 33.07 -17.98
N ASP A 127 10.42 32.35 -19.12
CA ASP A 127 9.46 31.26 -19.36
C ASP A 127 9.87 29.93 -18.68
N HIS A 128 11.16 29.70 -18.40
CA HIS A 128 11.71 28.46 -17.79
C HIS A 128 11.74 28.45 -16.27
N ILE A 129 11.97 29.58 -15.59
CA ILE A 129 11.83 29.69 -14.12
C ILE A 129 10.42 29.23 -13.70
N SER A 130 9.42 29.42 -14.58
CA SER A 130 8.07 28.91 -14.38
C SER A 130 7.98 27.38 -14.53
N GLY A 131 8.75 26.77 -15.43
CA GLY A 131 8.65 25.36 -15.82
C GLY A 131 8.99 24.39 -14.69
N PHE A 132 10.14 24.59 -14.03
CA PHE A 132 10.56 23.75 -12.91
C PHE A 132 9.56 23.84 -11.74
N TRP A 133 9.26 25.05 -11.26
CA TRP A 133 8.36 25.22 -10.12
C TRP A 133 6.91 24.78 -10.39
N VAL A 134 6.46 24.87 -11.65
CA VAL A 134 5.17 24.28 -12.05
C VAL A 134 5.24 22.75 -12.03
N ALA A 135 6.31 22.14 -12.55
CA ALA A 135 6.48 20.69 -12.50
C ALA A 135 6.63 20.17 -11.06
N HIS A 136 7.37 20.90 -10.22
CA HIS A 136 7.53 20.65 -8.79
C HIS A 136 6.19 20.65 -8.07
N ARG A 137 5.41 21.74 -8.20
CA ARG A 137 4.08 21.85 -7.59
C ARG A 137 3.15 20.73 -8.03
N ARG A 138 3.11 20.43 -9.33
CA ARG A 138 2.28 19.35 -9.88
C ARG A 138 2.69 17.98 -9.35
N THR A 139 3.98 17.76 -9.13
CA THR A 139 4.50 16.52 -8.51
C THR A 139 4.04 16.40 -7.06
N VAL A 140 4.12 17.49 -6.29
CA VAL A 140 3.62 17.54 -4.91
C VAL A 140 2.11 17.28 -4.84
N GLU A 141 1.32 17.92 -5.71
CA GLU A 141 -0.13 17.72 -5.77
C GLU A 141 -0.51 16.26 -6.07
N GLN A 142 0.15 15.64 -7.05
CA GLN A 142 -0.10 14.23 -7.39
C GLN A 142 0.34 13.30 -6.26
N SER A 143 1.45 13.61 -5.60
CA SER A 143 1.94 12.89 -4.42
C SER A 143 0.92 12.91 -3.28
N GLN A 144 0.38 14.09 -2.96
CA GLN A 144 -0.64 14.25 -1.93
C GLN A 144 -1.93 13.50 -2.27
N LYS A 145 -2.35 13.51 -3.54
CA LYS A 145 -3.51 12.75 -4.02
C LYS A 145 -3.33 11.26 -3.74
N ILE A 146 -2.21 10.67 -4.16
CA ILE A 146 -1.91 9.24 -3.96
C ILE A 146 -1.83 8.91 -2.48
N LEU A 147 -1.05 9.66 -1.70
CA LEU A 147 -0.89 9.41 -0.26
C LEU A 147 -2.23 9.47 0.48
N LYS A 148 -3.14 10.37 0.09
CA LYS A 148 -4.48 10.45 0.66
C LYS A 148 -5.34 9.24 0.29
N LEU A 149 -5.32 8.82 -0.98
CA LEU A 149 -6.05 7.63 -1.44
C LEU A 149 -5.59 6.37 -0.71
N GLU A 150 -4.28 6.19 -0.58
CA GLU A 150 -3.69 5.04 0.12
C GLU A 150 -3.98 5.06 1.62
N TRP A 151 -3.96 6.24 2.24
CA TRP A 151 -4.35 6.38 3.63
C TRP A 151 -5.82 5.99 3.86
N GLU A 152 -6.74 6.42 3.00
CA GLU A 152 -8.13 5.98 3.08
C GLU A 152 -8.26 4.46 2.88
N ARG A 153 -7.50 3.85 1.96
CA ARG A 153 -7.50 2.38 1.77
C ARG A 153 -7.09 1.67 3.06
N VAL A 154 -6.01 2.11 3.72
CA VAL A 154 -5.56 1.55 5.01
C VAL A 154 -6.63 1.68 6.09
N LYS A 155 -7.28 2.84 6.17
CA LYS A 155 -8.32 3.10 7.18
C LYS A 155 -9.51 2.13 7.09
N HIS A 156 -9.88 1.70 5.89
CA HIS A 156 -10.96 0.72 5.68
C HIS A 156 -10.52 -0.74 5.97
N GLU A 157 -9.21 -1.01 6.10
CA GLU A 157 -8.68 -2.34 6.41
C GLU A 157 -8.45 -2.58 7.92
N ILE A 158 -8.62 -1.54 8.75
CA ILE A 158 -8.44 -1.53 10.22
C ILE A 158 -9.77 -1.73 10.95
#